data_AF-A0A1V6IXX2-F1
#
_entry.id   AF-A0A1V6IXX2-F1
#
_cell.length_a   1.000
_cell.length_b   1.000
_cell.length_c   1.000
_cell.angle_alpha   90.00
_cell.angle_beta   90.00
_cell.angle_gamma   90.00
#
_symmetry.space_group_name_H-M   'P 1'
#
loop_
_entity.id
_entity.type
_entity.pdbx_description
1 polymer ?
#
loop_
_entity_poly.entity_id
_entity_poly.type
_entity_poly.pdbx_seq_one_letter_code
_entity_poly.pdbx_strand_id
1 'polypeptide(L)'
;MTENFWDVNPNVLSITDFKKFYDSDTSKNKNKSSKIMWAIAALEDLHSENPYRHLIYEDKLKVIQEDILKKEYKLEDYQELIAVYKKFCMSEIDLMISTYKKRLEDRISLLQSYEYTIENAKLLDELLIKTNQLYIEYNKLIEIAEKERVIETKNKGGGLESISEEGII
;
A
#
# COMPACT_ATOMS: atom_id res chain seq x y z
N MET A 1 -4.82 -16.72 0.82
CA MET A 1 -4.00 -16.57 -0.41
C MET A 1 -3.37 -17.92 -0.74
N THR A 2 -3.80 -18.55 -1.82
CA THR A 2 -3.36 -19.90 -2.23
C THR A 2 -2.55 -19.89 -3.53
N GLU A 3 -2.56 -18.79 -4.28
CA GLU A 3 -1.86 -18.67 -5.55
C GLU A 3 -0.46 -18.09 -5.36
N ASN A 4 0.46 -18.50 -6.23
CA ASN A 4 1.85 -18.03 -6.19
C ASN A 4 1.93 -16.60 -6.72
N PHE A 5 2.61 -15.71 -5.99
CA PHE A 5 2.75 -14.31 -6.37
C PHE A 5 3.36 -14.13 -7.76
N TRP A 6 4.36 -14.95 -8.08
CA TRP A 6 5.11 -14.86 -9.34
C TRP A 6 4.29 -15.34 -10.53
N ASP A 7 3.38 -16.30 -10.32
CA ASP A 7 2.48 -16.79 -11.36
C ASP A 7 1.37 -15.77 -11.65
N VAL A 8 0.90 -15.06 -10.61
CA VAL A 8 -0.10 -13.99 -10.75
C VAL A 8 0.50 -12.72 -11.34
N ASN A 9 1.76 -12.41 -11.01
CA ASN A 9 2.44 -11.17 -11.40
C ASN A 9 3.71 -11.42 -12.22
N PRO A 10 3.68 -12.16 -13.34
CA PRO A 10 4.89 -12.58 -14.05
C PRO A 10 5.71 -11.40 -14.58
N ASN A 11 5.04 -10.28 -14.89
CA ASN A 11 5.68 -9.07 -15.42
C ASN A 11 6.68 -8.44 -14.43
N VAL A 12 6.51 -8.64 -13.11
CA VAL A 12 7.42 -8.07 -12.12
C VAL A 12 8.81 -8.71 -12.17
N LEU A 13 8.94 -9.91 -12.76
CA LEU A 13 10.23 -10.56 -12.97
C LEU A 13 11.12 -9.87 -14.02
N SER A 14 10.59 -8.87 -14.74
CA SER A 14 11.40 -7.97 -15.58
C SER A 14 12.29 -7.03 -14.74
N ILE A 15 11.96 -6.83 -13.47
CA ILE A 15 12.72 -6.00 -12.53
C ILE A 15 13.84 -6.85 -11.92
N THR A 16 15.08 -6.36 -12.04
CA THR A 16 16.29 -7.13 -11.68
C THR A 16 16.29 -7.59 -10.22
N ASP A 17 15.87 -6.74 -9.28
CA ASP A 17 15.87 -7.06 -7.86
C ASP A 17 14.85 -8.16 -7.53
N PHE A 18 13.66 -8.12 -8.13
CA PHE A 18 12.66 -9.18 -7.99
C PHE A 18 13.10 -10.48 -8.64
N LYS A 19 13.73 -10.41 -9.81
CA LYS A 19 14.30 -11.59 -10.47
C LYS A 19 15.37 -12.26 -9.60
N LYS A 20 16.29 -11.48 -9.02
CA LYS A 20 17.32 -12.01 -8.11
C LYS A 20 16.67 -12.68 -6.88
N PHE A 21 15.66 -12.04 -6.30
CA PHE A 21 14.95 -12.59 -5.15
C PHE A 21 14.24 -13.91 -5.50
N TYR A 22 13.53 -13.96 -6.63
CA TYR A 22 12.92 -15.18 -7.18
C TYR A 22 13.95 -16.29 -7.43
N ASP A 23 15.06 -15.97 -8.10
CA ASP A 23 16.10 -16.94 -8.46
C ASP A 23 16.79 -17.51 -7.21
N SER A 24 16.97 -16.69 -6.16
CA SER A 24 17.59 -17.10 -4.89
C SER A 24 16.76 -18.07 -4.05
N ASP A 25 15.45 -18.15 -4.29
CA ASP A 25 14.55 -19.02 -3.54
C ASP A 25 14.60 -20.46 -4.05
N THR A 26 15.14 -21.37 -3.26
CA THR A 26 15.25 -22.80 -3.59
C THR A 26 14.06 -23.63 -3.08
N SER A 27 13.06 -23.00 -2.45
CA SER A 27 11.86 -23.70 -1.98
C SER A 27 11.02 -24.23 -3.14
N LYS A 28 10.23 -25.28 -2.87
CA LYS A 28 9.32 -25.87 -3.87
C LYS A 28 8.41 -24.78 -4.45
N ASN A 29 8.38 -24.67 -5.77
CA ASN A 29 7.61 -23.66 -6.51
C ASN A 29 7.84 -22.22 -6.04
N LYS A 30 9.03 -21.89 -5.50
CA LYS A 30 9.34 -20.53 -5.04
C LYS A 30 8.38 -20.02 -3.95
N ASN A 31 7.87 -20.95 -3.14
CA ASN A 31 6.83 -20.67 -2.14
C ASN A 31 7.29 -19.63 -1.11
N LYS A 32 8.54 -19.67 -0.66
CA LYS A 32 9.07 -18.72 0.34
C LYS A 32 9.03 -17.28 -0.19
N SER A 33 9.63 -17.05 -1.36
CA SER A 33 9.70 -15.73 -1.98
C SER A 33 8.31 -15.23 -2.39
N SER A 34 7.45 -16.11 -2.90
CA SER A 34 6.04 -15.80 -3.17
C SER A 34 5.30 -15.34 -1.91
N LYS A 35 5.46 -16.07 -0.80
CA LYS A 35 4.81 -15.74 0.49
C LYS A 35 5.28 -14.39 1.03
N ILE A 36 6.58 -14.08 0.90
CA ILE A 36 7.15 -12.78 1.28
C ILE A 36 6.62 -11.67 0.39
N MET A 37 6.54 -11.87 -0.93
CA MET A 37 5.97 -10.87 -1.84
C MET A 37 4.50 -10.58 -1.55
N TRP A 38 3.68 -11.61 -1.27
CA TRP A 38 2.30 -11.40 -0.83
C TRP A 38 2.21 -10.63 0.49
N ALA A 39 3.14 -10.87 1.43
CA ALA A 39 3.20 -10.11 2.67
C ALA A 39 3.54 -8.63 2.42
N ILE A 40 4.47 -8.34 1.49
CA ILE A 40 4.82 -6.98 1.10
C ILE A 40 3.64 -6.29 0.40
N ALA A 41 2.98 -6.96 -0.55
CA ALA A 41 1.79 -6.44 -1.22
C ALA A 41 0.66 -6.16 -0.22
N ALA A 42 0.40 -7.08 0.71
CA ALA A 42 -0.58 -6.88 1.78
C ALA A 42 -0.22 -5.69 2.69
N LEU A 43 1.07 -5.43 2.92
CA LEU A 43 1.56 -4.32 3.72
C LEU A 43 1.33 -2.97 3.00
N GLU A 44 1.72 -2.90 1.73
CA GLU A 44 1.92 -1.63 1.01
C GLU A 44 0.78 -1.26 0.06
N ASP A 45 0.08 -2.23 -0.54
CA ASP A 45 -0.94 -1.93 -1.56
C ASP A 45 -2.15 -1.22 -0.95
N LEU A 46 -2.58 -0.15 -1.62
CA LEU A 46 -3.79 0.60 -1.29
C LEU A 46 -4.99 0.22 -2.16
N HIS A 47 -4.87 -0.86 -2.93
CA HIS A 47 -5.92 -1.38 -3.80
C HIS A 47 -7.14 -1.83 -2.99
N SER A 48 -8.34 -1.68 -3.56
CA SER A 48 -9.61 -2.02 -2.89
C SER A 48 -9.71 -3.51 -2.51
N GLU A 49 -8.99 -4.37 -3.22
CA GLU A 49 -8.90 -5.81 -2.94
C GLU A 49 -8.01 -6.13 -1.75
N ASN A 50 -7.12 -5.24 -1.33
CA ASN A 50 -6.36 -5.43 -0.10
C ASN A 50 -7.27 -5.18 1.11
N PRO A 51 -7.63 -6.22 1.89
CA PRO A 51 -8.51 -6.05 3.06
C PRO A 51 -7.82 -5.27 4.18
N TYR A 52 -6.49 -5.20 4.17
CA TYR A 52 -5.71 -4.55 5.22
C TYR A 52 -5.46 -3.07 4.96
N ARG A 53 -5.84 -2.52 3.79
CA ARG A 53 -5.49 -1.15 3.37
C ARG A 53 -5.84 -0.05 4.39
N HIS A 54 -6.90 -0.26 5.16
CA HIS A 54 -7.42 0.70 6.15
C HIS A 54 -6.81 0.55 7.54
N LEU A 55 -6.17 -0.58 7.85
CA LEU A 55 -5.53 -0.79 9.15
C LEU A 55 -4.36 0.17 9.34
N ILE A 56 -4.12 0.57 10.58
CA ILE A 56 -2.89 1.29 10.95
C ILE A 56 -1.67 0.39 10.75
N TYR A 57 -0.50 0.99 10.57
CA TYR A 57 0.70 0.24 10.20
C TYR A 57 1.03 -0.91 11.16
N GLU A 58 0.95 -0.67 12.47
CA GLU A 58 1.29 -1.67 13.50
C GLU A 58 0.34 -2.87 13.50
N ASP A 59 -0.97 -2.62 13.46
CA ASP A 59 -1.98 -3.69 13.39
C ASP A 59 -1.85 -4.47 12.09
N LYS A 60 -1.61 -3.77 10.98
CA LYS A 60 -1.37 -4.39 9.67
C LYS A 60 -0.16 -5.32 9.73
N LEU A 61 0.96 -4.84 10.26
CA LEU A 61 2.19 -5.63 10.41
C LEU A 61 1.95 -6.88 11.26
N LYS A 62 1.24 -6.74 12.38
CA LYS A 62 0.90 -7.87 13.27
C LYS A 62 0.10 -8.95 12.54
N VAL A 63 -0.98 -8.55 11.86
CA VAL A 63 -1.83 -9.49 11.11
C VAL A 63 -1.05 -10.18 10.00
N ILE A 64 -0.23 -9.45 9.24
CA ILE A 64 0.62 -10.04 8.19
C ILE A 64 1.63 -11.02 8.77
N GLN A 65 2.23 -10.69 9.91
CA GLN A 65 3.22 -11.52 10.59
C GLN A 65 2.61 -12.84 11.11
N GLU A 66 1.37 -12.78 11.59
CA GLU A 66 0.63 -13.91 12.16
C GLU A 66 -0.02 -14.78 11.08
N ASP A 67 -0.77 -14.18 10.15
CA ASP A 67 -1.64 -14.89 9.22
C ASP A 67 -0.93 -15.26 7.90
N ILE A 68 -0.10 -14.35 7.39
CA ILE A 68 0.59 -14.57 6.11
C ILE A 68 1.93 -15.24 6.37
N LEU A 69 2.80 -14.63 7.18
CA LEU A 69 4.16 -15.11 7.40
C LEU A 69 4.24 -16.26 8.41
N LYS A 70 3.23 -16.43 9.26
CA LYS A 70 3.19 -17.47 10.32
C LYS A 70 4.41 -17.44 11.24
N LYS A 71 4.96 -16.25 11.49
CA LYS A 71 6.17 -16.02 12.31
C LYS A 71 7.43 -16.71 11.78
N GLU A 72 7.43 -17.22 10.55
CA GLU A 72 8.60 -17.87 9.93
C GLU A 72 9.64 -16.86 9.42
N TYR A 73 9.18 -15.69 8.98
CA TYR A 73 10.00 -14.63 8.37
C TYR A 73 9.64 -13.28 8.98
N LYS A 74 10.61 -12.37 9.04
CA LYS A 74 10.45 -11.00 9.55
C LYS A 74 10.50 -10.02 8.39
N LEU A 75 9.51 -9.13 8.25
CA LEU A 75 9.49 -8.14 7.16
C LEU A 75 10.61 -7.11 7.27
N GLU A 76 11.14 -6.93 8.48
CA GLU A 76 12.30 -6.09 8.76
C GLU A 76 13.55 -6.59 8.01
N ASP A 77 13.63 -7.88 7.68
CA ASP A 77 14.75 -8.44 6.91
C ASP A 77 14.65 -8.11 5.40
N TYR A 78 13.53 -7.54 4.96
CA TYR A 78 13.21 -7.30 3.54
C TYR A 78 12.99 -5.83 3.21
N GLN A 79 13.54 -4.89 3.98
CA GLN A 79 13.34 -3.45 3.77
C GLN A 79 13.79 -2.96 2.38
N GLU A 80 14.89 -3.50 1.84
CA GLU A 80 15.33 -3.19 0.48
C GLU A 80 14.31 -3.66 -0.56
N LEU A 81 13.76 -4.85 -0.39
CA LEU A 81 12.73 -5.41 -1.28
C LEU A 81 11.43 -4.63 -1.20
N ILE A 82 11.04 -4.17 -0.01
CA ILE A 82 9.89 -3.27 0.21
C ILE A 82 10.11 -1.93 -0.50
N ALA A 83 11.33 -1.38 -0.46
CA ALA A 83 11.65 -0.15 -1.18
C ALA A 83 11.57 -0.32 -2.70
N VAL A 84 12.03 -1.46 -3.23
CA VAL A 84 11.87 -1.82 -4.65
C VAL A 84 10.38 -1.94 -5.00
N TYR A 85 9.59 -2.60 -4.14
CA TYR A 85 8.14 -2.72 -4.32
C TYR A 85 7.44 -1.37 -4.41
N LYS A 86 7.70 -0.48 -3.45
CA LYS A 86 7.19 0.90 -3.47
C LYS A 86 7.54 1.62 -4.77
N LYS A 87 8.77 1.47 -5.24
CA LYS A 87 9.25 2.15 -6.44
C LYS A 87 8.58 1.68 -7.72
N PHE A 88 8.32 0.38 -7.86
CA PHE A 88 7.91 -0.21 -9.14
C PHE A 88 6.45 -0.68 -9.18
N CYS A 89 5.84 -0.94 -8.03
CA CYS A 89 4.49 -1.50 -7.93
C CYS A 89 3.46 -0.50 -7.43
N MET A 90 3.88 0.63 -6.83
CA MET A 90 2.97 1.66 -6.36
C MET A 90 2.99 2.88 -7.29
N SER A 91 1.83 3.50 -7.45
CA SER A 91 1.71 4.79 -8.13
C SER A 91 2.29 5.92 -7.25
N GLU A 92 2.64 7.05 -7.86
CA GLU A 92 3.09 8.24 -7.12
C GLU A 92 2.05 8.70 -6.10
N ILE A 93 0.76 8.64 -6.46
CA ILE A 93 -0.34 9.01 -5.56
C ILE A 93 -0.43 8.05 -4.36
N ASP A 94 -0.24 6.74 -4.56
CA ASP A 94 -0.25 5.76 -3.48
C ASP A 94 0.93 5.97 -2.50
N LEU A 95 2.10 6.34 -3.02
CA LEU A 95 3.27 6.68 -2.20
C LEU A 95 3.01 7.92 -1.35
N MET A 96 2.38 8.95 -1.94
CA MET A 96 1.97 10.15 -1.21
C MET A 96 0.94 9.83 -0.13
N ILE A 97 -0.10 9.06 -0.46
CA ILE A 97 -1.13 8.64 0.51
C ILE A 97 -0.48 7.89 1.69
N SER A 98 0.39 6.93 1.41
CA SER A 98 1.09 6.15 2.43
C SER A 98 1.94 7.03 3.34
N THR A 99 2.62 8.02 2.76
CA THR A 99 3.42 9.00 3.50
C THR A 99 2.55 9.85 4.41
N TYR A 100 1.44 10.38 3.91
CA TYR A 100 0.50 11.19 4.69
C TYR A 100 -0.13 10.38 5.82
N LYS A 101 -0.56 9.15 5.53
CA LYS A 101 -1.11 8.22 6.53
C LYS A 101 -0.13 7.99 7.67
N LYS A 102 1.12 7.64 7.35
CA LYS A 102 2.15 7.42 8.38
C LYS A 102 2.38 8.66 9.24
N ARG A 103 2.43 9.85 8.63
CA ARG A 103 2.56 11.11 9.37
C ARG A 103 1.36 11.43 10.26
N LEU A 104 0.14 11.08 9.83
CA LEU A 104 -1.06 11.20 10.65
C LEU A 104 -0.99 10.27 11.85
N GLU A 105 -0.64 9.00 11.64
CA GLU A 105 -0.46 8.02 12.72
C GLU A 105 0.58 8.49 13.75
N ASP A 106 1.75 8.95 13.29
CA ASP A 106 2.81 9.45 14.18
C ASP A 106 2.34 10.66 15.00
N ARG A 107 1.58 11.59 14.40
CA ARG A 107 1.05 12.78 15.10
C ARG A 107 -0.04 12.43 16.09
N ILE A 108 -0.93 11.50 15.74
CA ILE A 108 -2.00 11.02 16.64
C ILE A 108 -1.36 10.31 17.84
N SER A 109 -0.39 9.43 17.60
CA SER A 109 0.36 8.75 18.66
C SER A 109 1.06 9.77 19.58
N LEU A 110 1.69 10.80 19.01
CA LEU A 110 2.30 11.87 19.79
C LEU A 110 1.25 12.59 20.65
N LEU A 111 0.14 13.06 20.07
CA LEU A 111 -0.95 13.74 20.79
C LEU A 111 -1.53 12.89 21.93
N GLN A 112 -1.62 11.57 21.74
CA GLN A 112 -2.11 10.64 22.77
C GLN A 112 -1.08 10.36 23.88
N SER A 113 0.21 10.47 23.57
CA SER A 113 1.29 10.15 24.51
C SER A 113 1.59 11.27 25.53
N TYR A 114 1.25 12.51 25.22
CA TYR A 114 1.49 13.65 26.11
C TYR A 114 0.26 13.94 26.98
N GLU A 115 0.50 14.16 28.27
CA GLU A 115 -0.50 14.70 29.17
C GLU A 115 -0.86 16.15 28.78
N TYR A 116 -2.14 16.48 28.78
CA TYR A 116 -2.63 17.82 28.47
C TYR A 116 -2.56 18.70 29.72
N THR A 117 -1.61 19.62 29.75
CA THR A 117 -1.30 20.49 30.91
C THR A 117 -1.39 21.95 30.51
N ILE A 118 -1.44 22.87 31.48
CA ILE A 118 -1.51 24.32 31.18
C ILE A 118 -0.26 24.77 30.42
N GLU A 119 0.89 24.17 30.72
CA GLU A 119 2.19 24.48 30.15
C GLU A 119 2.30 24.10 28.67
N ASN A 120 1.65 23.01 28.24
CA ASN A 120 1.73 22.49 26.87
C ASN A 120 0.43 22.57 26.06
N ALA A 121 -0.69 22.98 26.68
CA ALA A 121 -2.02 23.04 26.05
C ALA A 121 -2.00 23.73 24.69
N LYS A 122 -1.40 24.93 24.62
CA LYS A 122 -1.31 25.71 23.36
C LYS A 122 -0.56 24.94 22.26
N LEU A 123 0.55 24.28 22.59
CA LEU A 123 1.34 23.53 21.63
C LEU A 123 0.57 22.30 21.12
N LEU A 124 -0.12 21.59 22.01
CA LEU A 124 -0.93 20.43 21.66
C LEU A 124 -2.15 20.82 20.82
N ASP A 125 -2.81 21.94 21.13
CA ASP A 125 -3.92 22.47 20.32
C ASP A 125 -3.44 22.87 18.90
N GLU A 126 -2.30 23.56 18.80
CA GLU A 126 -1.70 23.90 17.50
C GLU A 126 -1.34 22.64 16.69
N LEU A 127 -0.79 21.61 17.35
CA LEU A 127 -0.49 20.33 16.71
C LEU A 127 -1.77 19.63 16.26
N LEU A 128 -2.83 19.63 17.05
CA LEU A 128 -4.12 19.04 16.70
C LEU A 128 -4.73 19.72 15.47
N ILE A 129 -4.71 21.06 15.42
CA ILE A 129 -5.19 21.82 14.25
C ILE A 129 -4.40 21.46 13.00
N LYS A 130 -3.06 21.44 13.08
CA LYS A 130 -2.19 21.07 11.95
C LYS A 130 -2.35 19.61 11.54
N THR A 131 -2.74 18.73 12.48
CA THR A 131 -3.04 17.33 12.20
C THR A 131 -4.36 17.21 11.43
N ASN A 132 -5.38 17.98 11.80
CA ASN A 132 -6.63 18.03 11.04
C ASN A 132 -6.44 18.56 9.61
N GLN A 133 -5.57 19.58 9.43
CA GLN A 133 -5.22 20.06 8.08
C GLN A 133 -4.55 18.95 7.25
N LEU A 134 -3.63 18.19 7.84
CA LEU A 134 -3.00 17.05 7.17
C LEU A 134 -4.03 15.96 6.80
N TYR A 135 -5.03 15.74 7.65
CA TYR A 135 -6.11 14.78 7.40
C TYR A 135 -7.00 15.20 6.22
N ILE A 136 -7.31 16.49 6.10
CA ILE A 136 -8.03 17.03 4.95
C ILE A 136 -7.26 16.79 3.65
N GLU A 137 -5.96 17.08 3.62
CA GLU A 137 -5.12 16.83 2.44
C GLU A 137 -5.01 15.33 2.14
N TYR A 138 -4.87 14.48 3.15
CA TYR A 138 -4.90 13.02 2.99
C TYR A 138 -6.18 12.53 2.29
N ASN A 139 -7.36 13.01 2.73
CA ASN A 139 -8.63 12.60 2.10
C ASN A 139 -8.74 13.08 0.65
N LYS A 140 -8.22 14.27 0.32
CA LYS A 140 -8.16 14.73 -1.07
C LYS A 140 -7.31 13.79 -1.95
N LEU A 141 -6.17 13.32 -1.43
CA LEU A 141 -5.33 12.36 -2.16
C LEU A 141 -6.05 11.02 -2.40
N ILE A 142 -6.80 10.53 -1.40
CA ILE A 142 -7.64 9.33 -1.55
C ILE A 142 -8.68 9.54 -2.65
N GLU A 143 -9.41 10.67 -2.65
CA GLU A 143 -10.40 10.97 -3.68
C GLU A 143 -9.80 11.04 -5.09
N ILE A 144 -8.58 11.59 -5.22
CA ILE A 144 -7.85 11.64 -6.49
C ILE A 144 -7.50 10.21 -6.95
N ALA A 145 -6.91 9.40 -6.07
CA ALA A 145 -6.54 8.02 -6.39
C ALA A 145 -7.77 7.16 -6.77
N GLU A 146 -8.90 7.34 -6.10
CA GLU A 146 -10.14 6.64 -6.45
C GLU A 146 -10.64 7.03 -7.84
N LYS A 147 -10.59 8.33 -8.20
CA LYS A 147 -10.97 8.80 -9.54
C LYS A 147 -10.06 8.22 -10.62
N GLU A 148 -8.74 8.20 -10.40
CA GLU A 148 -7.77 7.62 -11.33
C GLU A 148 -8.03 6.13 -11.56
N ARG A 149 -8.26 5.36 -10.49
CA ARG A 149 -8.56 3.91 -10.58
C ARG A 149 -9.87 3.61 -11.32
N VAL A 150 -10.89 4.45 -11.17
CA VAL A 150 -12.15 4.32 -11.92
C VAL A 150 -11.92 4.56 -13.42
N ILE A 151 -11.11 5.55 -13.79
CA ILE A 151 -10.77 5.83 -15.19
C ILE A 151 -10.00 4.66 -15.80
N GLU A 152 -9.01 4.12 -15.09
CA GLU A 152 -8.26 2.94 -15.56
C GLU A 152 -9.16 1.72 -15.77
N THR A 153 -10.11 1.49 -14.88
CA THR A 153 -11.05 0.36 -14.97
C THR A 153 -11.97 0.50 -16.19
N LYS A 154 -12.47 1.72 -16.47
CA LYS A 154 -13.27 2.00 -17.66
C LYS A 154 -12.48 1.79 -18.95
N ASN A 155 -11.22 2.19 -18.97
CA ASN A 155 -10.35 2.02 -20.15
C ASN A 155 -9.95 0.56 -20.41
N LYS A 156 -9.91 -0.29 -19.37
CA LYS A 156 -9.63 -1.74 -19.51
C LYS A 156 -10.85 -2.58 -19.92
N GLY A 157 -12.07 -2.12 -19.62
CA GLY A 157 -13.32 -2.78 -19.99
C GLY A 157 -14.00 -2.24 -21.26
N GLY A 158 -13.61 -1.04 -21.73
CA GLY A 158 -14.16 -0.39 -22.92
C GLY A 158 -13.42 -0.76 -24.20
N GLY A 159 -13.47 -2.04 -24.58
CA GLY A 159 -13.17 -2.41 -25.96
C GLY A 159 -14.21 -1.76 -26.87
N LEU A 160 -13.80 -0.79 -27.68
CA LEU A 160 -14.35 -0.43 -28.99
C LEU A 160 -15.83 -0.85 -29.22
N GLU A 161 -16.78 -0.30 -28.48
CA GLU A 161 -18.13 -0.14 -29.03
C GLU A 161 -18.05 1.05 -29.96
N SER A 162 -18.01 0.67 -31.22
CA SER A 162 -17.61 1.45 -32.36
C SER A 162 -18.48 2.69 -32.51
N ILE A 163 -17.85 3.82 -32.81
CA ILE A 163 -18.47 5.01 -33.42
C ILE A 163 -19.19 4.64 -34.75
N SER A 164 -19.10 3.38 -35.22
CA SER A 164 -19.88 2.84 -36.33
C SER A 164 -21.29 2.31 -36.01
N GLU A 165 -21.77 2.35 -34.76
CA GLU A 165 -23.15 1.95 -34.42
C GLU A 165 -24.10 3.11 -34.09
N GLU A 166 -23.62 4.36 -34.06
CA GLU A 166 -24.50 5.53 -34.19
C GLU A 166 -24.68 5.83 -35.68
N GLY A 167 -25.67 5.17 -36.29
CA GLY A 167 -26.07 5.40 -37.68
C GLY A 167 -26.49 6.85 -37.94
N ILE A 168 -25.52 7.72 -38.18
CA ILE A 168 -25.71 9.07 -38.72
C ILE A 168 -25.29 9.04 -40.20
N ILE A 169 -26.21 8.54 -41.03
CA ILE A 169 -26.54 9.14 -42.33
C ILE A 169 -28.06 9.27 -42.36
#